data_AF-A0AAN7KW51-F1
#
_entry.id   AF-A0AAN7KW51-F1
#
_cell.length_a   1.000
_cell.length_b   1.000
_cell.length_c   1.000
_cell.angle_alpha   90.00
_cell.angle_beta   90.00
_cell.angle_gamma   90.00
#
_symmetry.space_group_name_H-M   'P 1'
#
loop_
_entity.id
_entity.type
_entity.pdbx_description
1 polymer ?
#
loop_
_entity_poly.entity_id
_entity_poly.type
_entity_poly.pdbx_seq_one_letter_code
_entity_poly.pdbx_strand_id
1 'polypeptide(L)'
;MTSLWALVFGVIVLFAADNFAREVEQVKEFIVGGSEGWREPTDNNTSMYDDWATRMRFHVGDSLVFQYHNDSVLVVDKFGYYHCNVSHSILAFNNGNSTVKLDRPGAFYFTSGDPVHCLKGQRLIVEVMSPHPIHPSPPPIASPPESAMPPVLSPLSSLASPLAVSTSTLSPVVIAFMAVAAAV
;
A
#
# COMPACT_ATOMS: atom_id res chain seq x y z
N MET A 1 -26.72 38.01 -11.89
CA MET A 1 -26.93 36.56 -12.07
C MET A 1 -25.68 35.83 -12.58
N THR A 2 -24.89 36.39 -13.51
CA THR A 2 -23.65 35.78 -14.03
C THR A 2 -22.59 35.43 -12.97
N SER A 3 -22.38 36.30 -11.97
CA SER A 3 -21.35 36.12 -10.94
C SER A 3 -21.44 34.78 -10.17
N LEU A 4 -22.66 34.33 -9.83
CA LEU A 4 -22.85 33.10 -9.06
C LEU A 4 -22.39 31.85 -9.85
N TRP A 5 -22.66 31.82 -11.15
CA TRP A 5 -22.20 30.75 -12.04
C TRP A 5 -20.68 30.76 -12.21
N ALA A 6 -20.06 31.94 -12.33
CA ALA A 6 -18.61 32.07 -12.41
C ALA A 6 -17.90 31.53 -11.16
N LEU A 7 -18.47 31.75 -9.97
CA LEU A 7 -17.96 31.17 -8.72
C LEU A 7 -18.15 29.65 -8.66
N VAL A 8 -19.31 29.12 -9.08
CA VAL A 8 -19.55 27.66 -9.11
C VAL A 8 -18.60 26.96 -10.09
N PHE A 9 -18.40 27.49 -11.30
CA PHE A 9 -17.41 26.95 -12.24
C PHE A 9 -15.98 27.06 -11.70
N GLY A 10 -15.61 28.18 -11.06
CA GLY A 10 -14.29 28.33 -10.42
C GLY A 10 -14.03 27.30 -9.33
N VAL A 11 -15.03 27.02 -8.47
CA VAL A 11 -14.94 26.00 -7.42
C VAL A 11 -14.86 24.58 -8.02
N ILE A 12 -15.64 24.27 -9.07
CA ILE A 12 -15.56 22.98 -9.77
C ILE A 12 -14.18 22.77 -10.41
N VAL A 13 -13.60 23.81 -11.01
CA VAL A 13 -12.24 23.73 -11.59
C VAL A 13 -11.17 23.51 -10.51
N LEU A 14 -11.32 24.10 -9.31
CA LEU A 14 -10.42 23.85 -8.19
C LEU A 14 -10.54 22.41 -7.67
N PHE A 15 -11.76 21.88 -7.46
CA PHE A 15 -11.94 20.48 -7.06
C PHE A 15 -11.54 19.45 -8.13
N ALA A 16 -11.56 19.83 -9.42
CA ALA A 16 -11.02 19.02 -10.51
C ALA A 16 -9.49 19.14 -10.66
N ALA A 17 -8.84 20.08 -9.95
CA ALA A 17 -7.40 20.30 -10.00
C ALA A 17 -6.60 19.46 -8.99
N ASP A 18 -7.26 18.76 -8.06
CA ASP A 18 -6.69 17.64 -7.28
C ASP A 18 -6.41 16.43 -8.20
N ASN A 19 -5.45 16.65 -9.10
CA ASN A 19 -4.99 15.67 -10.07
C ASN A 19 -4.37 14.50 -9.31
N PHE A 20 -4.73 13.28 -9.72
CA PHE A 20 -4.00 12.08 -9.31
C PHE A 20 -2.52 12.24 -9.69
N ALA A 21 -1.70 12.55 -8.70
CA ALA A 21 -0.26 12.35 -8.76
C ALA A 21 -0.03 10.84 -8.86
N ARG A 22 -0.05 10.32 -10.09
CA ARG A 22 0.38 8.96 -10.38
C ARG A 22 1.83 8.85 -9.96
N GLU A 23 2.07 8.23 -8.81
CA GLU A 23 3.39 7.79 -8.42
C GLU A 23 3.88 6.82 -9.51
N VAL A 24 4.78 7.31 -10.36
CA VAL A 24 5.41 6.49 -11.39
C VAL A 24 6.32 5.53 -10.65
N GLU A 25 5.95 4.25 -10.64
CA GLU A 25 6.69 3.16 -10.00
C GLU A 25 8.05 3.00 -10.67
N GLN A 26 9.00 3.83 -10.25
CA GLN A 26 10.35 3.87 -10.80
C GLN A 26 11.08 2.60 -10.36
N VAL A 27 11.51 1.82 -11.36
CA VAL A 27 12.44 0.69 -11.19
C VAL A 27 13.70 1.16 -10.45
N LYS A 28 13.98 0.54 -9.31
CA LYS A 28 15.10 0.84 -8.42
C LYS A 28 16.12 -0.29 -8.44
N GLU A 29 17.37 0.09 -8.24
CA GLU A 29 18.47 -0.84 -7.96
C GLU A 29 18.85 -0.75 -6.48
N PHE A 30 18.83 -1.87 -5.78
CA PHE A 30 19.12 -1.99 -4.35
C PHE A 30 20.46 -2.70 -4.15
N ILE A 31 21.47 -1.98 -3.66
CA ILE A 31 22.75 -2.59 -3.26
C ILE A 31 22.54 -3.37 -1.96
N VAL A 32 22.63 -4.69 -2.03
CA VAL A 32 22.42 -5.60 -0.90
C VAL A 32 23.50 -5.35 0.17
N GLY A 33 23.07 -5.17 1.43
CA GLY A 33 23.95 -4.79 2.53
C GLY A 33 24.44 -3.33 2.52
N GLY A 34 24.11 -2.54 1.49
CA GLY A 34 24.54 -1.15 1.37
C GLY A 34 26.06 -1.03 1.22
N SER A 35 26.72 -0.31 2.14
CA SER A 35 28.18 -0.15 2.16
C SER A 35 28.95 -1.43 2.51
N GLU A 36 28.30 -2.38 3.19
CA GLU A 36 28.93 -3.65 3.59
C GLU A 36 28.94 -4.70 2.47
N GLY A 37 28.13 -4.50 1.43
CA GLY A 37 27.96 -5.46 0.34
C GLY A 37 27.38 -6.81 0.80
N TRP A 38 27.71 -7.85 0.03
CA TRP A 38 27.40 -9.25 0.32
C TRP A 38 28.65 -9.97 0.82
N ARG A 39 28.73 -10.10 2.15
CA ARG A 39 29.81 -10.73 2.92
C ARG A 39 29.27 -11.56 4.09
N GLU A 40 30.13 -12.37 4.69
CA GLU A 40 29.80 -13.08 5.93
C GLU A 40 29.50 -12.07 7.05
N PRO A 41 28.33 -12.17 7.74
CA PRO A 41 28.07 -11.40 8.95
C PRO A 41 29.02 -11.79 10.08
N THR A 42 29.38 -10.83 10.94
CA THR A 42 30.09 -11.13 12.18
C THR A 42 29.14 -11.73 13.22
N ASP A 43 29.67 -12.52 14.17
CA ASP A 43 28.88 -13.27 15.18
C ASP A 43 27.91 -12.39 16.01
N ASN A 44 28.18 -11.08 16.09
CA ASN A 44 27.36 -10.08 16.78
C ASN A 44 26.30 -9.40 15.91
N ASN A 45 26.17 -9.77 14.63
CA ASN A 45 25.32 -9.07 13.65
C ASN A 45 24.71 -10.05 12.60
N THR A 46 24.35 -11.27 13.01
CA THR A 46 23.89 -12.33 12.09
C THR A 46 22.54 -12.03 11.41
N SER A 47 21.80 -11.01 11.85
CA SER A 47 20.54 -10.53 11.27
C SER A 47 20.72 -9.45 10.18
N MET A 48 21.96 -9.04 9.86
CA MET A 48 22.28 -7.87 9.02
C MET A 48 21.45 -7.73 7.74
N TYR A 49 21.18 -8.83 7.03
CA TYR A 49 20.41 -8.81 5.77
C TYR A 49 18.90 -8.72 5.97
N ASP A 50 18.36 -9.31 7.03
CA ASP A 50 16.95 -9.16 7.40
C ASP A 50 16.67 -7.74 7.93
N ASP A 51 17.60 -7.20 8.74
CA ASP A 51 17.60 -5.81 9.19
C ASP A 51 17.82 -4.81 8.05
N TRP A 52 18.45 -5.22 6.94
CA TRP A 52 18.54 -4.43 5.70
C TRP A 52 17.23 -4.50 4.92
N ALA A 53 16.68 -5.70 4.69
CA ALA A 53 15.49 -5.94 3.89
C ALA A 53 14.23 -5.26 4.46
N THR A 54 14.05 -5.30 5.78
CA THR A 54 12.91 -4.68 6.50
C THR A 54 12.81 -3.16 6.33
N ARG A 55 13.91 -2.49 5.95
CA ARG A 55 13.95 -1.05 5.65
C ARG A 55 13.69 -0.71 4.17
N MET A 56 13.55 -1.70 3.30
CA MET A 56 13.32 -1.52 1.85
C MET A 56 11.86 -1.76 1.47
N ARG A 57 11.50 -1.40 0.23
CA ARG A 57 10.23 -1.73 -0.42
C ARG A 57 10.49 -2.11 -1.86
N PHE A 58 10.29 -3.39 -2.18
CA PHE A 58 10.62 -3.99 -3.47
C PHE A 58 9.35 -4.20 -4.30
N HIS A 59 9.41 -3.86 -5.58
CA HIS A 59 8.31 -3.93 -6.53
C HIS A 59 8.72 -4.74 -7.77
N VAL A 60 7.75 -5.16 -8.58
CA VAL A 60 8.02 -5.96 -9.77
C VAL A 60 8.75 -5.10 -10.81
N GLY A 61 9.95 -5.52 -11.21
CA GLY A 61 10.85 -4.80 -12.10
C GLY A 61 12.09 -4.23 -11.42
N ASP A 62 12.07 -4.05 -10.09
CA ASP A 62 13.24 -3.66 -9.29
C ASP A 62 14.38 -4.69 -9.41
N SER A 63 15.60 -4.31 -9.03
CA SER A 63 16.78 -5.17 -9.10
C SER A 63 17.62 -5.13 -7.82
N LEU A 64 18.15 -6.29 -7.42
CA LEU A 64 19.11 -6.44 -6.33
C LEU A 64 20.52 -6.52 -6.90
N VAL A 65 21.44 -5.72 -6.38
CA VAL A 65 22.86 -5.71 -6.77
C VAL A 65 23.68 -6.28 -5.62
N PHE A 66 24.25 -7.46 -5.82
CA PHE A 66 25.12 -8.15 -4.87
C PHE A 66 26.58 -7.91 -5.26
N GLN A 67 27.36 -7.25 -4.39
CA GLN A 67 28.80 -7.03 -4.56
C GLN A 67 29.54 -7.84 -3.50
N TYR A 68 30.45 -8.74 -3.91
CA TYR A 68 31.05 -9.75 -3.04
C TYR A 68 32.48 -10.14 -3.45
N HIS A 69 33.23 -10.71 -2.51
CA HIS A 69 34.62 -11.13 -2.69
C HIS A 69 34.81 -12.54 -2.13
N ASN A 70 35.38 -13.45 -2.93
CA ASN A 70 35.62 -14.86 -2.60
C ASN A 70 34.37 -15.61 -2.10
N ASP A 71 33.20 -15.29 -2.65
CA ASP A 71 31.90 -15.87 -2.29
C ASP A 71 31.03 -16.04 -3.56
N SER A 72 29.75 -16.37 -3.37
CA SER A 72 28.75 -16.54 -4.40
C SER A 72 27.36 -16.11 -3.90
N VAL A 73 26.44 -15.95 -4.84
CA VAL A 73 25.01 -15.72 -4.56
C VAL A 73 24.23 -16.84 -5.22
N LEU A 74 23.47 -17.60 -4.42
CA LEU A 74 22.52 -18.59 -4.90
C LEU A 74 21.11 -18.06 -4.73
N VAL A 75 20.29 -18.17 -5.78
CA VAL A 75 18.82 -18.10 -5.65
C VAL A 75 18.34 -19.50 -5.36
N VAL A 76 17.59 -19.68 -4.28
CA VAL A 76 17.14 -21.00 -3.79
C VAL A 76 15.63 -21.02 -3.57
N ASP A 77 15.08 -22.20 -3.28
CA ASP A 77 13.73 -22.31 -2.77
C ASP A 77 13.69 -22.04 -1.24
N LYS A 78 12.48 -22.11 -0.66
CA LYS A 78 12.29 -21.92 0.78
C LYS A 78 13.04 -22.98 1.61
N PHE A 79 13.14 -24.22 1.16
CA PHE A 79 13.89 -25.27 1.85
C PHE A 79 15.40 -24.99 1.83
N GLY A 80 15.94 -24.63 0.67
CA GLY A 80 17.34 -24.23 0.50
C GLY A 80 17.77 -23.11 1.46
N TYR A 81 16.92 -22.09 1.65
CA TYR A 81 17.18 -20.98 2.58
C TYR A 81 17.25 -21.39 4.06
N TYR A 82 16.24 -22.13 4.55
CA TYR A 82 16.19 -22.46 5.99
C TYR A 82 17.21 -23.54 6.39
N HIS A 83 17.56 -24.44 5.47
CA HIS A 83 18.51 -25.53 5.71
C HIS A 83 19.91 -25.29 5.11
N CYS A 84 20.17 -24.14 4.49
CA CYS A 84 21.41 -23.83 3.77
C CYS A 84 21.80 -24.91 2.75
N ASN A 85 20.81 -25.51 2.07
CA ASN A 85 21.05 -26.55 1.08
C ASN A 85 21.40 -25.96 -0.29
N VAL A 86 22.69 -25.77 -0.51
CA VAL A 86 23.27 -25.21 -1.74
C VAL A 86 23.21 -26.15 -2.96
N SER A 87 22.81 -27.42 -2.76
CA SER A 87 22.88 -28.49 -3.78
C SER A 87 21.89 -28.31 -4.95
N HIS A 88 20.82 -27.55 -4.75
CA HIS A 88 19.72 -27.37 -5.71
C HIS A 88 19.32 -25.89 -5.83
N SER A 89 20.29 -25.04 -6.19
CA SER A 89 20.03 -23.65 -6.54
C SER A 89 19.23 -23.53 -7.85
N ILE A 90 18.35 -22.52 -7.89
CA ILE A 90 17.57 -22.11 -9.06
C ILE A 90 18.47 -21.31 -10.01
N LEU A 91 19.29 -20.42 -9.44
CA LEU A 91 20.36 -19.67 -10.12
C LEU A 91 21.59 -19.60 -9.21
N ALA A 92 22.78 -19.53 -9.81
CA ALA A 92 24.04 -19.41 -9.09
C ALA A 92 24.94 -18.36 -9.76
N PHE A 93 25.54 -17.48 -8.96
CA PHE A 93 26.45 -16.44 -9.43
C PHE A 93 27.74 -16.45 -8.60
N ASN A 94 28.89 -16.35 -9.27
CA ASN A 94 30.23 -16.42 -8.68
C ASN A 94 31.21 -15.40 -9.31
N ASN A 95 30.69 -14.27 -9.80
CA ASN A 95 31.44 -13.27 -10.57
C ASN A 95 31.84 -12.02 -9.77
N GLY A 96 31.54 -11.96 -8.47
CA GLY A 96 31.86 -10.85 -7.56
C GLY A 96 30.94 -9.63 -7.67
N ASN A 97 30.14 -9.49 -8.73
CA ASN A 97 29.13 -8.45 -8.87
C ASN A 97 27.95 -8.94 -9.73
N SER A 98 26.80 -9.19 -9.10
CA SER A 98 25.64 -9.81 -9.74
C SER A 98 24.36 -8.99 -9.54
N THR A 99 23.64 -8.72 -10.63
CA THR A 99 22.33 -8.07 -10.59
C THR A 99 21.23 -9.09 -10.82
N VAL A 100 20.30 -9.23 -9.87
CA VAL A 100 19.12 -10.11 -9.98
C VAL A 100 17.86 -9.25 -10.09
N LYS A 101 17.05 -9.48 -11.13
CA LYS A 101 15.77 -8.77 -11.33
C LYS A 101 14.65 -9.43 -10.54
N LEU A 102 13.76 -8.62 -9.99
CA LEU A 102 12.59 -9.02 -9.24
C LEU A 102 11.38 -9.07 -10.19
N ASP A 103 11.28 -10.16 -10.96
CA ASP A 103 10.40 -10.30 -12.13
C ASP A 103 8.95 -10.71 -11.80
N ARG A 104 8.64 -11.00 -10.54
CA ARG A 104 7.35 -11.50 -10.05
C ARG A 104 7.10 -11.08 -8.60
N PRO A 105 5.84 -10.99 -8.14
CA PRO A 105 5.54 -10.71 -6.73
C PRO A 105 5.77 -11.93 -5.82
N GLY A 106 5.86 -11.66 -4.52
CA GLY A 106 6.07 -12.64 -3.46
C GLY A 106 7.54 -12.80 -3.05
N ALA A 107 7.83 -13.85 -2.29
CA ALA A 107 9.16 -14.09 -1.74
C ALA A 107 10.19 -14.62 -2.77
N PHE A 108 11.39 -14.07 -2.71
CA PHE A 108 12.64 -14.60 -3.25
C PHE A 108 13.57 -14.95 -2.09
N TYR A 109 14.36 -16.00 -2.27
CA TYR A 109 15.30 -16.50 -1.26
C TYR A 109 16.72 -16.55 -1.83
N PHE A 110 17.66 -15.96 -1.08
CA PHE A 110 19.07 -15.89 -1.46
C PHE A 110 19.95 -16.45 -0.34
N THR A 111 21.02 -17.16 -0.69
CA THR A 111 22.06 -17.63 0.25
C THR A 111 23.45 -17.46 -0.35
N SER A 112 24.48 -17.42 0.50
CA SER A 112 25.83 -17.78 0.05
C SER A 112 25.83 -19.21 -0.52
N GLY A 113 26.76 -19.49 -1.44
CA GLY A 113 27.06 -20.85 -1.87
C GLY A 113 27.97 -21.62 -0.92
N ASP A 114 28.53 -20.98 0.11
CA ASP A 114 29.14 -21.66 1.25
C ASP A 114 28.06 -21.92 2.34
N PRO A 115 27.81 -23.18 2.72
CA PRO A 115 26.83 -23.50 3.78
C PRO A 115 27.17 -22.89 5.14
N VAL A 116 28.45 -22.71 5.49
CA VAL A 116 28.89 -22.12 6.76
C VAL A 116 28.58 -20.63 6.79
N HIS A 117 28.86 -19.91 5.70
CA HIS A 117 28.48 -18.50 5.56
C HIS A 117 26.96 -18.32 5.67
N CYS A 118 26.18 -19.18 4.99
CA CYS A 118 24.72 -19.18 5.08
C CYS A 118 24.22 -19.44 6.52
N LEU A 119 24.81 -20.39 7.24
CA LEU A 119 24.46 -20.71 8.63
C LEU A 119 24.79 -19.58 9.61
N LYS A 120 25.84 -18.79 9.35
CA LYS A 120 26.18 -17.54 10.07
C LYS A 120 25.29 -16.35 9.72
N GLY A 121 24.33 -16.52 8.79
CA GLY A 121 23.36 -15.49 8.42
C GLY A 121 23.63 -14.81 7.07
N GLN A 122 24.57 -15.27 6.24
CA GLN A 122 24.72 -14.78 4.86
C GLN A 122 23.64 -15.34 3.93
N ARG A 123 22.42 -14.88 4.17
CA ARG A 123 21.20 -15.23 3.47
C ARG A 123 20.22 -14.06 3.56
N LEU A 124 19.33 -13.94 2.59
CA LEU A 124 18.40 -12.82 2.47
C LEU A 124 17.04 -13.33 1.98
N ILE A 125 15.95 -12.85 2.59
CA ILE A 125 14.60 -12.94 2.04
C ILE A 125 14.24 -11.56 1.47
N VAL A 126 13.71 -11.54 0.24
CA VAL A 126 13.11 -10.33 -0.35
C VAL A 126 11.66 -10.62 -0.69
N GLU A 127 10.75 -9.84 -0.10
CA GLU A 127 9.32 -9.91 -0.39
C GLU A 127 8.94 -8.79 -1.37
N VAL A 128 8.55 -9.19 -2.58
CA VAL A 128 8.21 -8.28 -3.68
C VAL A 128 6.72 -8.00 -3.66
N MET A 129 6.36 -6.72 -3.55
CA MET A 129 4.98 -6.28 -3.49
C MET A 129 4.25 -6.58 -4.81
N SER A 130 3.00 -7.05 -4.71
CA SER A 130 2.12 -7.13 -5.88
C SER A 130 1.77 -5.71 -6.34
N PRO A 131 1.84 -5.42 -7.65
CA PRO A 131 1.23 -4.24 -8.22
C PRO A 131 -0.24 -4.16 -7.77
N HIS A 132 -0.65 -3.04 -7.20
CA HIS A 132 -2.06 -2.81 -6.89
C HIS A 132 -2.83 -2.61 -8.20
N PRO A 133 -3.96 -3.29 -8.42
CA PRO A 133 -4.84 -2.98 -9.55
C PRO A 133 -5.31 -1.54 -9.42
N ILE A 134 -4.82 -0.65 -10.30
CA ILE A 134 -5.33 0.72 -10.41
C ILE A 134 -6.73 0.63 -11.00
N HIS A 135 -7.72 0.49 -10.13
CA HIS A 135 -9.11 0.64 -10.51
C HIS A 135 -9.30 2.05 -11.08
N PRO A 136 -9.76 2.22 -12.33
CA PRO A 136 -10.20 3.52 -12.78
C PRO A 136 -11.39 3.93 -11.91
N SER A 137 -11.37 5.15 -11.38
CA SER A 137 -12.49 5.70 -10.62
C SER A 137 -13.78 5.56 -11.44
N PRO A 138 -14.90 5.13 -10.83
CA PRO A 138 -16.17 5.06 -11.55
C PRO A 138 -16.53 6.46 -12.09
N PRO A 139 -17.13 6.55 -13.29
CA PRO A 139 -17.56 7.83 -13.84
C PRO A 139 -18.57 8.50 -12.88
N PRO A 140 -18.59 9.84 -12.81
CA PRO A 140 -19.49 10.56 -11.92
C PRO A 140 -20.95 10.18 -12.22
N ILE A 141 -21.67 9.74 -11.18
CA ILE A 141 -23.07 9.33 -11.29
C ILE A 141 -23.90 10.55 -11.72
N ALA A 142 -24.62 10.42 -12.83
CA ALA A 142 -25.54 11.45 -13.29
C ALA A 142 -26.67 11.66 -12.27
N SER A 143 -27.02 12.92 -12.02
CA SER A 143 -28.09 13.29 -11.08
C SER A 143 -29.42 12.57 -11.41
N PRO A 144 -30.19 12.13 -10.40
CA PRO A 144 -31.48 11.51 -10.65
C PRO A 144 -32.44 12.49 -11.34
N PRO A 145 -33.32 12.02 -12.24
CA PRO A 145 -34.26 12.89 -12.94
C PRO A 145 -35.27 13.50 -11.96
N GLU A 146 -35.58 14.77 -12.16
CA GLU A 146 -36.58 15.49 -11.36
C GLU A 146 -37.99 14.92 -11.64
N SER A 147 -38.54 14.21 -10.66
CA SER A 147 -39.81 13.49 -10.80
C SER A 147 -41.01 14.46 -10.80
N ALA A 148 -41.41 14.92 -11.98
CA ALA A 148 -42.58 15.76 -12.17
C ALA A 148 -43.84 15.15 -11.52
N MET A 149 -44.44 15.88 -10.59
CA MET A 149 -45.57 15.41 -9.78
C MET A 149 -46.91 15.56 -10.54
N PRO A 150 -47.70 14.48 -10.72
CA PRO A 150 -49.05 14.56 -11.26
C PRO A 150 -50.06 15.08 -10.20
N PRO A 151 -51.20 15.66 -10.62
CA PRO A 151 -52.13 16.32 -9.71
C PRO A 151 -52.99 15.35 -8.87
N VAL A 152 -53.45 15.87 -7.71
CA VAL A 152 -54.32 15.17 -6.76
C VAL A 152 -55.75 14.95 -7.27
N LEU A 153 -56.33 13.78 -6.93
CA LEU A 153 -57.77 13.55 -6.85
C LEU A 153 -58.09 12.72 -5.60
N SER A 154 -59.00 13.22 -4.76
CA SER A 154 -59.47 12.55 -3.54
C SER A 154 -60.92 12.08 -3.71
N PRO A 155 -61.36 11.07 -2.93
CA PRO A 155 -62.70 11.14 -2.38
C PRO A 155 -62.78 10.80 -0.86
N LEU A 156 -63.68 11.53 -0.19
CA LEU A 156 -64.30 11.22 1.11
C LEU A 156 -65.28 10.02 0.94
N SER A 157 -65.77 9.26 1.94
CA SER A 157 -65.77 9.35 3.42
C SER A 157 -66.06 7.96 4.03
N SER A 158 -65.62 7.71 5.27
CA SER A 158 -66.41 6.94 6.26
C SER A 158 -65.89 7.17 7.68
N LEU A 159 -66.77 7.55 8.63
CA LEU A 159 -66.40 7.81 10.03
C LEU A 159 -66.66 6.60 10.94
N ALA A 160 -65.71 6.28 11.83
CA ALA A 160 -65.97 5.73 13.16
C ALA A 160 -64.78 6.03 14.10
N SER A 161 -65.05 6.58 15.27
CA SER A 161 -64.10 6.88 16.37
C SER A 161 -64.41 5.95 17.58
N PRO A 162 -63.77 5.99 18.78
CA PRO A 162 -62.84 7.02 19.30
C PRO A 162 -61.66 6.60 20.26
N LEU A 163 -60.76 7.57 20.47
CA LEU A 163 -60.05 7.96 21.72
C LEU A 163 -59.18 6.98 22.55
N ALA A 164 -57.86 7.23 22.51
CA ALA A 164 -56.96 7.47 23.67
C ALA A 164 -55.66 8.18 23.13
N VAL A 165 -55.07 9.28 23.62
CA VAL A 165 -55.00 10.00 24.92
C VAL A 165 -54.16 9.23 25.96
N SER A 166 -53.04 9.69 26.54
CA SER A 166 -52.17 10.92 26.44
C SER A 166 -50.90 10.70 27.31
N THR A 167 -49.76 11.43 27.31
CA THR A 167 -49.15 12.55 26.53
C THR A 167 -47.66 12.74 26.94
N SER A 168 -46.83 13.34 26.08
CA SER A 168 -45.51 13.96 26.40
C SER A 168 -44.36 12.98 26.74
N THR A 169 -43.05 13.33 26.69
CA THR A 169 -42.36 14.64 26.69
C THR A 169 -41.23 14.79 25.63
N LEU A 170 -40.72 16.03 25.48
CA LEU A 170 -39.59 16.42 24.64
C LEU A 170 -38.26 16.42 25.41
N SER A 171 -37.12 16.17 24.74
CA SER A 171 -35.83 16.81 25.09
C SER A 171 -34.78 16.72 23.97
N PRO A 172 -34.35 17.85 23.37
CA PRO A 172 -33.16 17.91 22.52
C PRO A 172 -31.93 18.35 23.34
N VAL A 173 -30.92 17.49 23.45
CA VAL A 173 -29.65 17.85 24.11
C VAL A 173 -28.78 18.67 23.16
N VAL A 174 -29.00 19.98 23.15
CA VAL A 174 -28.09 20.95 22.55
C VAL A 174 -27.04 21.33 23.61
N ILE A 175 -25.79 20.93 23.40
CA ILE A 175 -24.64 21.42 24.16
C ILE A 175 -23.63 21.99 23.18
N ALA A 176 -23.70 23.31 22.99
CA ALA A 176 -22.58 24.09 22.50
C ALA A 176 -21.80 24.62 23.71
N PHE A 177 -20.47 24.55 23.67
CA PHE A 177 -19.62 25.34 24.55
C PHE A 177 -18.55 26.09 23.76
N MET A 178 -18.21 27.27 24.26
CA MET A 178 -17.41 28.29 23.57
C MET A 178 -15.91 28.16 23.86
N ALA A 179 -15.11 28.86 23.05
CA ALA A 179 -13.66 28.84 23.11
C ALA A 179 -13.04 29.49 24.36
N VAL A 180 -11.89 28.92 24.78
CA VAL A 180 -10.78 29.56 25.52
C VAL A 180 -9.52 28.95 24.88
N ALA A 181 -8.58 29.62 24.21
CA ALA A 181 -7.94 30.95 24.28
C ALA A 181 -6.59 30.96 25.04
N ALA A 182 -5.58 31.51 24.36
CA ALA A 182 -4.25 31.97 24.81
C ALA A 182 -3.13 30.95 25.14
N ALA A 183 -1.94 31.25 24.57
CA ALA A 183 -0.57 30.82 24.92
C ALA A 183 -0.23 29.31 24.90
N VAL A 184 0.96 28.89 24.46
CA VAL A 184 2.25 29.61 24.33
C VAL A 184 2.71 29.72 22.88
#